data_AF-F0IYV2-F1
#
_entry.id   AF-F0IYV2-F1
#
_cell.length_a   1.000
_cell.length_b   1.000
_cell.length_c   1.000
_cell.angle_alpha   90.00
_cell.angle_beta   90.00
_cell.angle_gamma   90.00
#
_symmetry.space_group_name_H-M   'P 1'
#
loop_
_entity.id
_entity.type
_entity.pdbx_description
1 polymer ?
#
loop_
_entity_poly.entity_id
_entity_poly.type
_entity_poly.pdbx_seq_one_letter_code
_entity_poly.pdbx_strand_id
1 'polypeptide(L)'
;MERTLKSERVAFLDGLRGLAALQVVFLHYVSAFLPVLAMAGLGPADLLASHGWQAAIARSPAVFLINGYSAVYIFFLLSGYVLRRAFARIDGFASGLWRRLVRLGLPASAAVLFAGALLSLDYRATINLRIQRQSG
;
A
#
# COMPACT_ATOMS: atom_id res chain seq x y z
N MET A 1 42.02 11.24 -20.12
CA MET A 1 41.63 11.04 -18.70
C MET A 1 40.11 11.17 -18.58
N GLU A 2 39.36 10.29 -19.25
CA GLU A 2 37.89 10.27 -19.23
C GLU A 2 37.43 9.44 -18.03
N ARG A 3 37.27 10.10 -16.88
CA ARG A 3 36.48 9.55 -15.79
C ARG A 3 35.02 9.71 -16.18
N THR A 4 34.48 8.71 -16.89
CA THR A 4 33.05 8.48 -16.99
C THR A 4 32.52 8.37 -15.56
N LEU A 5 31.95 9.46 -15.03
CA LEU A 5 31.21 9.46 -13.78
C LEU A 5 29.92 8.68 -14.02
N LYS A 6 30.06 7.36 -14.09
CA LYS A 6 28.98 6.39 -13.99
C LYS A 6 28.25 6.77 -12.71
N SER A 7 27.10 7.44 -12.88
CA SER A 7 26.18 7.82 -11.82
C SER A 7 26.25 6.76 -10.72
N GLU A 8 26.84 7.11 -9.57
CA GLU A 8 26.79 6.28 -8.37
C GLU A 8 25.32 6.12 -7.99
N ARG A 9 24.70 5.12 -8.60
CA ARG A 9 23.41 4.60 -8.24
C ARG A 9 23.72 3.76 -7.02
N VAL A 10 23.33 4.24 -5.86
CA VAL A 10 23.59 3.54 -4.59
C VAL A 10 22.71 2.31 -4.58
N ALA A 11 23.20 1.21 -5.16
CA ALA A 11 22.45 -0.03 -5.34
C ALA A 11 21.85 -0.55 -4.03
N PHE A 12 22.52 -0.28 -2.90
CA PHE A 12 22.03 -0.54 -1.56
C PHE A 12 20.68 0.16 -1.26
N LEU A 13 20.49 1.42 -1.66
CA LEU A 13 19.25 2.15 -1.45
C LEU A 13 18.11 1.64 -2.33
N ASP A 14 18.42 1.22 -3.56
CA ASP A 14 17.44 0.59 -4.45
C ASP A 14 17.01 -0.79 -3.91
N GLY A 15 17.94 -1.57 -3.34
CA GLY A 15 17.64 -2.84 -2.66
C GLY A 15 16.78 -2.66 -1.40
N LEU A 16 17.09 -1.66 -0.57
CA LEU A 16 16.32 -1.37 0.64
C LEU A 16 14.89 -0.89 0.33
N ARG A 17 14.71 -0.16 -0.78
CA ARG A 17 13.38 0.18 -1.31
C ARG A 17 12.59 -1.07 -1.73
N GLY A 18 13.26 -2.03 -2.35
CA GLY A 18 12.65 -3.32 -2.71
C GLY A 18 12.19 -4.11 -1.48
N LEU A 19 13.03 -4.19 -0.43
CA LEU A 19 12.67 -4.84 0.83
C LEU A 19 11.49 -4.14 1.52
N ALA A 20 11.49 -2.81 1.53
CA ALA A 20 10.38 -2.05 2.10
C ALA A 20 9.08 -2.22 1.30
N ALA A 21 9.15 -2.29 -0.04
CA ALA A 21 8.00 -2.60 -0.88
C ALA A 21 7.45 -4.01 -0.61
N LEU A 22 8.32 -5.01 -0.42
CA LEU A 22 7.93 -6.38 -0.07
C LEU A 22 7.18 -6.41 1.27
N GLN A 23 7.68 -5.69 2.27
CA GLN A 23 7.02 -5.59 3.57
C GLN A 23 5.62 -4.94 3.47
N VAL A 24 5.44 -3.93 2.60
CA VAL A 24 4.12 -3.32 2.33
C VAL A 24 3.16 -4.30 1.65
N VAL A 25 3.65 -5.18 0.77
CA VAL A 25 2.83 -6.26 0.16
C VAL A 25 2.38 -7.26 1.24
N PHE A 26 3.28 -7.69 2.13
CA PHE A 26 2.92 -8.55 3.25
C PHE A 26 1.88 -7.93 4.18
N LEU A 27 2.00 -6.62 4.47
CA LEU A 27 0.98 -5.88 5.23
C LEU A 27 -0.41 -5.98 4.56
N HIS A 28 -0.51 -5.69 3.27
CA HIS A 28 -1.79 -5.72 2.56
C HIS A 28 -2.36 -7.13 2.50
N TYR A 29 -1.51 -8.14 2.29
CA TYR A 29 -1.93 -9.54 2.30
C TYR A 29 -2.48 -9.95 3.68
N VAL A 30 -1.76 -9.66 4.76
CA VAL A 30 -2.22 -9.96 6.12
C VAL A 30 -3.48 -9.15 6.46
N SER A 31 -3.58 -7.89 6.05
CA SER A 31 -4.79 -7.07 6.28
C SER A 31 -6.02 -7.61 5.54
N ALA A 32 -5.84 -8.12 4.33
CA ALA A 32 -6.93 -8.64 3.50
C ALA A 32 -7.40 -10.03 3.94
N PHE A 33 -6.48 -10.93 4.30
CA PHE A 33 -6.79 -12.35 4.54
C PHE A 33 -6.70 -12.77 6.01
N LEU A 34 -6.02 -12.01 6.86
CA LEU A 34 -5.76 -12.31 8.28
C LEU A 34 -5.96 -11.04 9.15
N PRO A 35 -7.15 -10.41 9.15
CA PRO A 35 -7.38 -9.12 9.78
C PRO A 35 -7.12 -9.12 11.29
N VAL A 36 -7.28 -10.25 11.97
CA VAL A 36 -6.97 -10.41 13.41
C VAL A 36 -5.48 -10.20 13.70
N LEU A 37 -4.60 -10.64 12.79
CA LEU A 37 -3.16 -10.40 12.87
C LEU A 37 -2.79 -8.96 12.52
N ALA A 38 -3.51 -8.34 11.57
CA ALA A 38 -3.31 -6.94 11.23
C ALA A 38 -3.71 -5.98 12.38
N MET A 39 -4.65 -6.39 13.24
CA MET A 39 -5.11 -5.65 14.42
C MET A 39 -4.32 -5.97 15.69
N ALA A 40 -3.25 -6.78 15.59
CA ALA A 40 -2.40 -7.13 16.72
C ALA A 40 -1.79 -5.86 17.36
N GLY A 41 -2.23 -5.54 18.58
CA GLY A 41 -1.81 -4.36 19.34
C GLY A 41 -2.74 -3.14 19.28
N LEU A 42 -3.84 -3.19 18.51
CA LEU A 42 -4.83 -2.10 18.40
C LEU A 42 -6.23 -2.45 18.94
N GLY A 43 -6.54 -3.73 19.17
CA GLY A 43 -7.83 -4.19 19.67
C GLY A 43 -7.78 -4.88 21.06
N PRO A 44 -8.95 -5.20 21.66
CA PRO A 44 -9.02 -5.92 22.93
C PRO A 44 -8.25 -7.25 22.87
N ALA A 45 -7.34 -7.46 23.82
CA ALA A 45 -6.46 -8.63 23.86
C ALA A 45 -7.23 -9.98 23.87
N ASP A 46 -8.47 -9.95 24.33
CA ASP A 46 -9.38 -11.11 24.42
C ASP A 46 -9.83 -11.62 23.05
N LEU A 47 -9.93 -10.77 22.03
CA LEU A 47 -10.26 -11.19 20.66
C LEU A 47 -9.10 -11.93 19.99
N LEU A 48 -7.87 -11.62 20.36
CA LEU A 48 -6.68 -12.31 19.88
C LEU A 48 -6.49 -13.68 20.56
N ALA A 49 -6.85 -13.79 21.85
CA ALA A 49 -6.62 -15.01 22.63
C ALA A 49 -7.38 -16.24 22.12
N SER A 50 -8.51 -16.04 21.42
CA SER A 50 -9.32 -17.13 20.85
C SER A 50 -8.78 -17.73 19.55
N HIS A 51 -7.72 -17.16 18.95
CA HIS A 51 -7.25 -17.49 17.60
C HIS A 51 -5.94 -18.32 17.54
N GLY A 52 -5.58 -19.04 18.61
CA GLY A 52 -4.51 -20.06 18.59
C GLY A 52 -3.14 -19.53 18.13
N TRP A 53 -2.60 -20.09 17.04
CA TRP A 53 -1.27 -19.74 16.51
C TRP A 53 -1.14 -18.26 16.08
N GLN A 54 -2.24 -17.62 15.71
CA GLN A 54 -2.27 -16.20 15.33
C GLN A 54 -1.96 -15.31 16.55
N ALA A 55 -2.45 -15.70 17.73
CA ALA A 55 -2.17 -15.02 18.99
C ALA A 55 -0.68 -15.15 19.39
N ALA A 56 -0.07 -16.29 19.11
CA ALA A 56 1.35 -16.52 19.38
C ALA A 56 2.25 -15.63 18.51
N ILE A 57 1.94 -15.49 17.21
CA ILE A 57 2.66 -14.59 16.31
C ILE A 57 2.44 -13.13 16.71
N ALA A 58 1.20 -12.77 17.08
CA ALA A 58 0.86 -11.42 17.51
C ALA A 58 1.60 -10.96 18.79
N ARG A 59 1.91 -11.88 19.69
CA ARG A 59 2.70 -11.62 20.90
C ARG A 59 4.22 -11.65 20.66
N SER A 60 4.64 -12.10 19.48
CA SER A 60 6.06 -12.24 19.13
C SER A 60 6.62 -10.97 18.48
N PRO A 61 7.95 -10.74 18.52
CA PRO A 61 8.59 -9.65 17.78
C PRO A 61 8.36 -9.73 16.26
N ALA A 62 7.98 -10.91 15.73
CA ALA A 62 7.67 -11.09 14.32
C ALA A 62 6.46 -10.25 13.87
N VAL A 63 5.64 -9.76 14.81
CA VAL A 63 4.59 -8.78 14.51
C VAL A 63 5.17 -7.51 13.87
N PHE A 64 6.44 -7.15 14.09
CA PHE A 64 7.08 -6.01 13.42
C PHE A 64 7.08 -6.14 11.89
N LEU A 65 7.19 -7.38 11.37
CA LEU A 65 7.14 -7.63 9.93
C LEU A 65 5.72 -7.48 9.37
N ILE A 66 4.71 -7.61 10.24
CA ILE A 66 3.28 -7.55 9.91
C ILE A 66 2.71 -6.15 10.19
N ASN A 67 3.23 -5.47 11.21
CA ASN A 67 2.86 -4.13 11.64
C ASN A 67 3.46 -3.12 10.69
N GLY A 68 2.76 -2.94 9.57
CA GLY A 68 3.29 -2.27 8.40
C GLY A 68 3.41 -0.76 8.51
N TYR A 69 3.01 -0.12 9.62
CA TYR A 69 3.26 1.31 9.81
C TYR A 69 4.76 1.64 9.76
N SER A 70 5.59 0.85 10.45
CA SER A 70 7.06 0.99 10.45
C SER A 70 7.65 0.79 9.05
N ALA A 71 7.14 -0.18 8.30
CA ALA A 71 7.53 -0.50 6.93
C ALA A 71 7.29 0.67 5.97
N VAL A 72 6.10 1.24 6.07
CA VAL A 72 5.63 2.34 5.22
C VAL A 72 6.45 3.61 5.51
N TYR A 73 6.77 3.89 6.79
CA TYR A 73 7.66 5.00 7.13
C TYR A 73 9.06 4.84 6.54
N ILE A 74 9.66 3.65 6.64
CA ILE A 74 10.97 3.36 6.04
C ILE A 74 10.91 3.50 4.52
N PHE A 75 9.87 2.95 3.88
CA PHE A 75 9.64 3.06 2.44
C PHE A 75 9.54 4.52 1.99
N PHE A 76 8.77 5.35 2.71
CA PHE A 76 8.60 6.77 2.38
C PHE A 76 9.86 7.58 2.62
N LEU A 77 10.58 7.32 3.71
CA LEU A 77 11.85 7.99 4.02
C LEU A 77 12.89 7.75 2.93
N LEU A 78 13.06 6.50 2.51
CA LEU A 78 13.98 6.11 1.42
C LEU A 78 13.48 6.61 0.06
N SER A 79 12.16 6.61 -0.14
CA SER A 79 11.55 7.17 -1.35
C SER A 79 11.88 8.66 -1.49
N GLY A 80 11.72 9.43 -0.42
CA GLY A 80 12.04 10.86 -0.37
C GLY A 80 13.53 11.17 -0.51
N TYR A 81 14.41 10.38 0.12
CA TYR A 81 15.85 10.56 0.02
C TYR A 81 16.37 10.44 -1.41
N VAL A 82 16.02 9.34 -2.10
CA VAL A 82 16.45 9.14 -3.50
C VAL A 82 15.78 10.13 -4.44
N LEU A 83 14.54 10.54 -4.15
CA LEU A 83 13.82 11.53 -4.96
C LEU A 83 14.49 12.91 -4.91
N ARG A 84 14.96 13.35 -3.73
CA ARG A 84 15.76 14.58 -3.60
C ARG A 84 17.03 14.52 -4.46
N ARG A 85 17.75 13.39 -4.44
CA ARG A 85 18.98 13.21 -5.22
C ARG A 85 18.72 13.14 -6.73
N ALA A 86 17.56 12.59 -7.13
CA ALA A 86 17.13 12.60 -8.52
C ALA A 86 16.77 14.01 -9.00
N PHE A 87 16.05 14.79 -8.20
CA PHE A 87 15.68 16.17 -8.57
C PHE A 87 16.84 17.16 -8.49
N ALA A 88 17.82 16.94 -7.62
CA ALA A 88 19.05 17.75 -7.60
C ALA A 88 19.89 17.65 -8.89
N ARG A 89 19.54 16.73 -9.81
CA ARG A 89 20.25 16.48 -11.07
C ARG A 89 19.40 16.80 -12.31
N ILE A 90 18.17 17.29 -12.16
CA ILE A 90 17.23 17.49 -13.27
C ILE A 90 16.75 18.95 -13.30
N ASP A 91 17.11 19.68 -14.34
CA ASP A 91 16.44 20.91 -14.75
C ASP A 91 15.06 20.54 -15.33
N GLY A 92 14.01 20.53 -14.49
CA GLY A 92 12.66 20.21 -14.97
C GLY A 92 11.73 19.48 -13.99
N PHE A 93 11.70 19.95 -12.73
CA PHE A 93 10.82 19.43 -11.67
C PHE A 93 9.36 19.21 -12.13
N ALA A 94 8.80 20.17 -12.87
CA ALA A 94 7.43 20.11 -13.37
C ALA A 94 7.18 18.90 -14.31
N SER A 95 8.12 18.60 -15.20
CA SER A 95 7.99 17.47 -16.14
C SER A 95 8.04 16.11 -15.43
N GLY A 96 8.91 15.98 -14.41
CA GLY A 96 9.03 14.78 -13.60
C GLY A 96 7.81 14.54 -12.71
N LEU A 97 7.27 15.62 -12.14
CA LEU A 97 6.04 15.57 -11.36
C LEU A 97 4.84 15.19 -12.24
N TRP A 98 4.70 15.79 -13.41
CA TRP A 98 3.61 15.51 -14.34
C TRP A 98 3.58 14.05 -14.78
N ARG A 99 4.73 13.50 -15.19
CA ARG A 99 4.83 12.09 -15.58
C ARG A 99 4.47 11.14 -14.44
N ARG A 100 4.81 11.53 -13.19
CA ARG A 100 4.46 10.76 -12.00
C ARG A 100 2.97 10.82 -11.69
N LEU A 101 2.37 12.00 -11.78
CA LEU A 101 0.94 12.22 -11.57
C LEU A 101 0.09 11.49 -12.60
N VAL A 102 0.44 11.57 -13.89
CA VAL A 102 -0.30 10.84 -14.94
C VAL A 102 -0.18 9.34 -14.74
N ARG A 103 1.03 8.83 -14.45
CA ARG A 103 1.26 7.38 -14.28
C ARG A 103 0.56 6.81 -13.04
N LEU A 104 0.47 7.56 -11.93
CA LEU A 104 -0.18 7.08 -10.69
C LEU A 104 -1.67 7.42 -10.63
N GLY A 105 -2.03 8.62 -11.07
CA GLY A 105 -3.39 9.15 -11.04
C GLY A 105 -4.30 8.44 -12.02
N LEU A 106 -3.84 8.18 -13.26
CA LEU A 106 -4.67 7.53 -14.27
C LEU A 106 -5.15 6.13 -13.85
N PRO A 107 -4.28 5.22 -13.34
CA PRO A 107 -4.74 3.93 -12.80
C PRO A 107 -5.67 4.07 -11.61
N ALA A 108 -5.40 5.02 -10.70
CA ALA A 108 -6.22 5.24 -9.51
C ALA A 108 -7.63 5.73 -9.87
N SER A 109 -7.72 6.72 -10.77
CA SER A 109 -9.00 7.24 -11.27
C SER A 109 -9.80 6.16 -12.00
N ALA A 110 -9.15 5.36 -12.85
CA ALA A 110 -9.79 4.25 -13.53
C ALA A 110 -10.37 3.22 -12.55
N ALA A 111 -9.62 2.86 -11.50
CA ALA A 111 -10.09 1.94 -10.47
C ALA A 111 -11.30 2.49 -9.69
N VAL A 112 -11.28 3.78 -9.32
CA VAL A 112 -12.38 4.43 -8.60
C VAL A 112 -13.64 4.53 -9.47
N LEU A 113 -13.50 4.90 -10.74
CA LEU A 113 -14.62 4.95 -11.67
C LEU A 113 -15.22 3.57 -11.90
N PHE A 114 -14.37 2.55 -12.06
CA PHE A 114 -14.82 1.16 -12.21
C PHE A 114 -15.57 0.67 -10.97
N ALA A 115 -15.03 0.91 -9.77
CA ALA A 115 -15.69 0.58 -8.52
C ALA A 115 -17.03 1.32 -8.35
N GLY A 116 -17.07 2.62 -8.68
CA GLY A 116 -18.29 3.41 -8.65
C GLY A 116 -19.36 2.90 -9.62
N ALA A 117 -18.95 2.49 -10.83
CA ALA A 117 -19.86 1.87 -11.80
C ALA A 117 -20.44 0.55 -11.25
N LEU A 118 -19.62 -0.31 -10.66
CA LEU A 118 -20.07 -1.58 -10.06
C LEU A 118 -21.10 -1.34 -8.95
N LEU A 119 -20.81 -0.40 -8.04
CA LEU A 119 -21.71 -0.05 -6.93
C LEU A 119 -23.04 0.54 -7.43
N SER A 120 -23.00 1.36 -8.49
CA SER A 120 -24.23 1.91 -9.08
C SER A 120 -25.12 0.82 -9.72
N LEU A 121 -24.53 -0.22 -10.31
CA LEU A 121 -25.26 -1.35 -10.89
C LEU A 121 -25.90 -2.21 -9.79
N ASP A 122 -25.15 -2.51 -8.73
CA ASP A 122 -25.64 -3.30 -7.59
C ASP A 122 -26.76 -2.58 -6.83
N TYR A 123 -26.62 -1.26 -6.62
CA TYR A 123 -27.65 -0.44 -5.99
C TYR A 123 -28.96 -0.43 -6.80
N ARG A 124 -28.87 -0.30 -8.13
CA ARG A 124 -30.04 -0.33 -9.03
C ARG A 124 -30.71 -1.70 -9.04
N ALA A 125 -29.94 -2.79 -9.03
CA ALA A 125 -30.47 -4.15 -8.93
C ALA A 125 -31.20 -4.37 -7.59
N THR A 126 -30.61 -3.90 -6.49
CA THR A 126 -31.19 -4.02 -5.15
C THR A 126 -32.50 -3.24 -5.00
N ILE A 127 -32.59 -2.01 -5.55
CA ILE A 127 -33.82 -1.22 -5.52
C ILE A 127 -34.94 -1.89 -6.32
N ASN A 128 -34.65 -2.37 -7.54
CA ASN A 128 -35.65 -3.00 -8.39
C ASN A 128 -36.25 -4.25 -7.73
N LEU A 129 -35.44 -5.06 -7.05
CA LEU A 129 -35.91 -6.24 -6.30
C LEU A 129 -36.79 -5.86 -5.11
N ARG A 130 -36.50 -4.74 -4.42
CA ARG A 130 -37.34 -4.26 -3.31
C ARG A 130 -38.69 -3.73 -3.76
N ILE A 131 -38.73 -3.04 -4.90
CA ILE A 131 -39.98 -2.50 -5.47
C ILE A 131 -40.91 -3.65 -5.90
N GLN A 132 -40.39 -4.67 -6.58
CA GLN A 132 -41.21 -5.83 -6.98
C GLN A 132 -41.74 -6.64 -5.79
N ARG A 133 -41.00 -6.71 -4.69
CA ARG A 133 -41.43 -7.41 -3.47
C ARG A 133 -42.52 -6.68 -2.69
N GLN A 134 -42.67 -5.36 -2.86
CA GLN A 134 -43.73 -4.59 -2.19
C GLN A 134 -45.02 -4.47 -3.02
N SER A 135 -44.98 -4.84 -4.30
CA SER A 135 -46.11 -4.78 -5.24
C SER A 135 -46.83 -6.12 -5.47
N GLY A 136 -46.44 -7.18 -4.77
CA GLY A 136 -47.10 -8.49 -4.77
C GLY A 136 -47.43 -8.95 -3.37
#